data_AF-A0A3S4UNQ7-F1
#
_entry.id   AF-A0A3S4UNQ7-F1
#
_cell.length_a   1.000
_cell.length_b   1.000
_cell.length_c   1.000
_cell.angle_alpha   90.00
_cell.angle_beta   90.00
_cell.angle_gamma   90.00
#
_symmetry.space_group_name_H-M   'P 1'
#
loop_
_entity.id
_entity.type
_entity.pdbx_description
1 polymer ?
#
loop_
_entity_poly.entity_id
_entity_poly.type
_entity_poly.pdbx_seq_one_letter_code
_entity_poly.pdbx_strand_id
1 'polypeptide(L)'
;MSTSQHAPFTPDLWWPDLFATLTPADKDIFIQSLAANWHEGWVPSREDVADLIAVHHGDLTPLQAARRSADRATILTTARAV
;
A
#
# COMPACT_ATOMS: atom_id res chain seq x y z
N MET A 1 16.39 2.29 -28.58
CA MET A 1 15.69 1.53 -27.53
C MET A 1 15.70 2.39 -26.27
N SER A 2 14.63 3.16 -26.03
CA SER A 2 14.52 3.93 -24.78
C SER A 2 14.17 2.96 -23.67
N THR A 3 15.15 2.63 -22.83
CA THR A 3 14.92 2.00 -21.53
C THR A 3 14.23 3.03 -20.64
N SER A 4 12.90 3.13 -20.76
CA SER A 4 12.08 3.86 -19.82
C SER A 4 12.38 3.30 -18.43
N GLN A 5 12.87 4.18 -17.58
CA GLN A 5 13.34 3.93 -16.24
C GLN A 5 12.13 3.57 -15.39
N HIS A 6 11.72 2.29 -15.37
CA HIS A 6 10.65 1.84 -14.51
C HIS A 6 11.25 1.76 -13.10
N ALA A 7 10.96 2.75 -12.26
CA ALA A 7 11.43 2.74 -10.88
C ALA A 7 11.01 1.42 -10.21
N PRO A 8 11.90 0.73 -9.49
CA PRO A 8 11.59 -0.55 -8.89
C PRO A 8 10.51 -0.38 -7.79
N PHE A 9 9.49 -1.21 -7.81
CA PHE A 9 8.45 -1.24 -6.78
C PHE A 9 9.06 -1.77 -5.47
N THR A 10 9.40 -0.85 -4.55
CA THR A 10 10.20 -1.11 -3.35
C THR A 10 9.55 -0.50 -2.11
N PRO A 11 8.33 -0.95 -1.73
CA PRO A 11 7.56 -0.35 -0.64
C PRO A 11 8.23 -0.47 0.74
N ASP A 12 9.08 -1.48 0.93
CA ASP A 12 9.90 -1.68 2.13
C ASP A 12 10.97 -0.59 2.30
N LEU A 13 11.46 -0.04 1.18
CA LEU A 13 12.40 1.10 1.19
C LEU A 13 11.66 2.44 1.31
N TRP A 14 10.42 2.54 0.81
CA TRP A 14 9.63 3.75 0.89
C TRP A 14 9.08 4.00 2.30
N TRP A 15 8.71 2.92 3.00
CA TRP A 15 8.11 2.96 4.34
C TRP A 15 8.76 1.98 5.32
N PRO A 16 10.08 2.12 5.58
CA PRO A 16 10.82 1.15 6.38
C PRO A 16 10.30 1.03 7.82
N ASP A 17 9.72 2.11 8.37
CA ASP A 17 9.12 2.11 9.70
C ASP A 17 7.90 1.19 9.82
N LEU A 18 7.09 1.08 8.77
CA LEU A 18 5.93 0.19 8.74
C LEU A 18 6.37 -1.28 8.66
N PHE A 19 7.29 -1.57 7.73
CA PHE A 19 7.80 -2.92 7.51
C PHE A 19 8.69 -3.42 8.66
N ALA A 20 9.28 -2.54 9.48
CA ALA A 20 10.06 -2.93 10.65
C ALA A 20 9.27 -3.78 11.67
N THR A 21 7.94 -3.67 11.66
CA THR A 21 7.03 -4.45 12.54
C THR A 21 6.77 -5.88 12.04
N LEU A 22 7.13 -6.20 10.80
CA LEU A 22 6.85 -7.48 10.15
C LEU A 22 8.03 -8.43 10.25
N THR A 23 7.72 -9.74 10.33
CA THR A 23 8.74 -10.78 10.17
C THR A 23 9.26 -10.79 8.72
N PRO A 24 10.47 -11.34 8.44
CA PRO A 24 10.96 -11.43 7.06
C PRO A 24 9.99 -12.15 6.11
N ALA A 25 9.34 -13.22 6.57
CA ALA A 25 8.35 -13.94 5.77
C ALA A 25 7.11 -13.09 5.46
N ASP A 26 6.61 -12.34 6.45
CA ASP A 26 5.48 -11.44 6.26
C ASP A 26 5.83 -10.28 5.32
N LYS A 27 7.06 -9.76 5.39
CA LYS A 27 7.54 -8.71 4.46
C LYS A 27 7.45 -9.17 3.02
N ASP A 28 7.94 -10.37 2.70
CA ASP A 28 7.87 -10.94 1.36
C ASP A 28 6.41 -11.07 0.89
N ILE A 29 5.51 -11.60 1.73
CA ILE A 29 4.09 -11.74 1.40
C ILE A 29 3.45 -10.37 1.10
N PHE A 30 3.74 -9.36 1.92
CA PHE A 30 3.22 -8.01 1.74
C PHE A 30 3.76 -7.35 0.47
N ILE A 31 5.07 -7.45 0.20
CA ILE A 31 5.68 -6.88 -1.00
C ILE A 31 5.07 -7.51 -2.25
N GLN A 32 4.92 -8.85 -2.28
CA GLN A 32 4.30 -9.55 -3.42
C GLN A 32 2.84 -9.15 -3.61
N SER A 33 2.06 -9.06 -2.53
CA SER A 33 0.65 -8.66 -2.60
C SER A 33 0.48 -7.21 -3.08
N LEU A 34 1.32 -6.29 -2.57
CA LEU A 34 1.34 -4.90 -2.98
C LEU A 34 1.77 -4.76 -4.45
N ALA A 35 2.75 -5.55 -4.89
CA ALA A 35 3.23 -5.56 -6.27
C ALA A 35 2.14 -6.05 -7.25
N ALA A 36 1.39 -7.08 -6.87
CA ALA A 36 0.25 -7.56 -7.67
C ALA A 36 -0.79 -6.46 -7.89
N ASN A 37 -1.23 -5.81 -6.81
CA ASN A 37 -2.18 -4.68 -6.90
C ASN A 37 -1.61 -3.49 -7.70
N TRP A 38 -0.31 -3.25 -7.58
CA TRP A 38 0.37 -2.21 -8.35
C TRP A 38 0.38 -2.47 -9.86
N HIS A 39 0.58 -3.73 -10.26
CA HIS A 39 0.46 -4.14 -11.66
C HIS A 39 -0.98 -4.06 -12.20
N GLU A 40 -1.99 -4.09 -11.31
CA GLU A 40 -3.39 -3.85 -11.64
C GLU A 40 -3.75 -2.35 -11.71
N GLY A 41 -2.78 -1.45 -11.51
CA GLY A 41 -2.95 -0.01 -11.63
C GLY A 41 -3.30 0.71 -10.33
N TRP A 42 -3.33 0.01 -9.20
CA TRP A 42 -3.48 0.63 -7.89
C TRP A 42 -2.15 1.14 -7.36
N VAL A 43 -2.06 2.42 -7.01
CA VAL A 43 -0.84 3.00 -6.43
C VAL A 43 -1.01 3.10 -4.91
N PRO A 44 -0.27 2.33 -4.10
CA PRO A 44 -0.37 2.42 -2.64
C PRO A 44 0.04 3.80 -2.12
N SER A 45 -0.73 4.34 -1.19
CA SER A 45 -0.24 5.38 -0.28
C SER A 45 0.37 4.75 0.98
N ARG A 46 1.16 5.54 1.72
CA ARG A 46 1.68 5.10 3.04
C ARG A 46 0.55 4.68 3.98
N GLU A 47 -0.57 5.38 3.94
CA GLU A 47 -1.73 5.15 4.82
C GLU A 47 -2.43 3.84 4.48
N ASP A 48 -2.54 3.49 3.20
CA ASP A 48 -3.10 2.20 2.79
C ASP A 48 -2.21 1.04 3.24
N VAL A 49 -0.89 1.16 3.11
CA VAL A 49 0.05 0.14 3.59
C VAL A 49 0.00 0.01 5.11
N ALA A 50 -0.12 1.11 5.84
CA ALA A 50 -0.29 1.09 7.30
C ALA A 50 -1.59 0.39 7.72
N ASP A 51 -2.71 0.67 7.05
CA ASP A 51 -3.99 0.01 7.35
C ASP A 51 -3.93 -1.50 7.03
N LEU A 52 -3.27 -1.91 5.94
CA LEU A 52 -3.08 -3.34 5.61
C LEU A 52 -2.22 -4.07 6.67
N ILE A 53 -1.16 -3.42 7.17
CA ILE A 53 -0.31 -3.98 8.23
C ILE A 53 -1.07 -4.05 9.56
N ALA A 54 -1.88 -3.04 9.89
CA ALA A 54 -2.76 -3.07 11.07
C ALA A 54 -3.80 -4.19 10.98
N VAL A 55 -4.29 -4.54 9.78
CA VAL A 55 -5.13 -5.72 9.58
C VAL A 55 -4.38 -7.02 9.87
N HIS A 56 -3.12 -7.13 9.43
CA HIS A 56 -2.28 -8.30 9.70
C HIS A 56 -2.01 -8.50 11.19
N HIS A 57 -1.77 -7.41 11.93
CA HIS A 57 -1.59 -7.45 13.39
C HIS A 57 -2.90 -7.64 14.17
N GLY A 58 -4.06 -7.51 13.51
CA GLY A 58 -5.38 -7.63 14.13
C GLY A 58 -5.88 -6.37 14.82
N ASP A 59 -5.18 -5.24 14.67
CA ASP A 59 -5.58 -3.93 15.19
C ASP A 59 -6.76 -3.32 14.40
N LEU A 60 -6.92 -3.74 13.14
CA LEU A 60 -8.02 -3.37 12.26
C LEU A 60 -8.67 -4.59 11.62
N THR A 61 -9.96 -4.47 11.35
CA THR A 61 -10.65 -5.42 10.47
C THR A 61 -10.42 -5.05 8.99
N PRO A 62 -10.43 -6.03 8.06
CA PRO A 62 -10.36 -5.74 6.64
C PRO A 62 -11.44 -4.75 6.17
N LEU A 63 -12.64 -4.81 6.75
CA LEU A 63 -13.74 -3.90 6.43
C LEU A 63 -13.44 -2.45 6.86
N GLN A 64 -12.80 -2.26 8.02
CA GLN A 64 -12.39 -0.92 8.47
C GLN A 64 -11.30 -0.34 7.58
N ALA A 65 -10.29 -1.14 7.23
CA ALA A 65 -9.23 -0.73 6.30
C ALA A 65 -9.79 -0.35 4.91
N ALA A 66 -10.70 -1.16 4.37
CA ALA A 66 -11.35 -0.88 3.09
C ALA A 66 -12.16 0.43 3.10
N ARG A 67 -12.92 0.68 4.18
CA ARG A 67 -13.67 1.95 4.34
C ARG A 67 -12.74 3.16 4.39
N ARG A 68 -11.66 3.08 5.17
CA ARG A 68 -10.67 4.16 5.26
C ARG A 68 -10.01 4.44 3.91
N SER A 69 -9.66 3.40 3.16
CA SER A 69 -9.09 3.56 1.82
C SER A 69 -10.11 4.19 0.85
N ALA A 70 -11.38 3.79 0.91
CA ALA A 70 -12.44 4.38 0.11
C ALA A 70 -12.70 5.86 0.46
N ASP A 71 -12.70 6.21 1.76
CA ASP A 71 -12.83 7.60 2.21
C ASP A 71 -11.68 8.46 1.67
N ARG A 72 -10.44 7.96 1.71
CA ARG A 72 -9.27 8.64 1.12
C ARG A 72 -9.35 8.78 -0.40
N ALA A 73 -9.76 7.72 -1.11
CA ALA A 73 -9.93 7.76 -2.55
C ALA A 73 -11.03 8.75 -2.98
N THR A 74 -12.09 8.85 -2.18
CA THR A 74 -13.17 9.83 -2.37
C THR A 74 -12.63 11.24 -2.21
N ILE A 75 -11.87 11.52 -1.13
CA ILE A 75 -11.25 12.82 -0.89
C ILE A 75 -10.29 13.22 -2.02
N LEU A 76 -9.46 12.30 -2.51
CA LEU A 76 -8.54 12.57 -3.61
C LEU A 76 -9.28 12.88 -4.92
N THR A 77 -10.41 12.20 -5.17
CA THR A 77 -11.26 12.44 -6.34
C THR A 77 -11.93 13.81 -6.24
N THR A 78 -12.45 14.17 -5.07
CA THR A 78 -13.06 15.49 -4.83
C THR A 78 -12.05 16.63 -4.90
N ALA A 79 -10.82 16.45 -4.38
CA ALA A 79 -9.76 17.46 -4.41
C ALA A 79 -9.19 17.73 -5.81
N ARG A 80 -9.34 16.79 -6.76
CA ARG A 80 -8.86 16.95 -8.14
C ARG A 80 -9.89 17.57 -9.09
N ALA A 81 -11.11 17.81 -8.60
CA ALA A 81 -12.25 18.33 -9.36
C ALA A 81 -12.60 19.80 -9.04
N VAL A 82 -11.77 20.49 -8.25
CA VAL A 82 -11.89 21.91 -7.88
C VAL A 82 -10.74 22.73 -8.46
#